data_AF-A0A4Q1JHK7-F1
#
_entry.id   AF-A0A4Q1JHK7-F1
#
_cell.length_a   1.000
_cell.length_b   1.000
_cell.length_c   1.000
_cell.angle_alpha   90.00
_cell.angle_beta   90.00
_cell.angle_gamma   90.00
#
_symmetry.space_group_name_H-M   'P 1'
#
loop_
_entity.id
_entity.type
_entity.pdbx_description
1 polymer ?
#
loop_
_entity_poly.entity_id
_entity_poly.type
_entity_poly.pdbx_seq_one_letter_code
_entity_poly.pdbx_strand_id
1 'polypeptide(L)'
;MRKTLFNVFILLVSLIALGFSLMKVTPFSINGDTYIGTIATFIGISVTLLIGYQLINFIEIRKELTEFKKSKSEIFDTQKRISKLENEIQENLDAISASFISMNQGGCVEAFLLQQRAMISALKSKRTDFEHLYIGLKQYITKMEPSYFATGGNTEVDERFAKYKEDSEKYDLEIKANDNYYIIKHEYERIMKCFYTRLDNARKLIAVSQEEYSDIMR
;
A
#
# COMPACT_ATOMS: atom_id res chain seq x y z
N MET A 1 -38.49 -5.31 6.68
CA MET A 1 -39.52 -4.26 6.47
C MET A 1 -39.94 -4.09 5.01
N ARG A 2 -39.02 -3.91 4.04
CA ARG A 2 -39.37 -3.75 2.60
C ARG A 2 -40.20 -4.89 1.98
N LYS A 3 -39.83 -6.16 2.22
CA LYS A 3 -40.62 -7.33 1.77
C LYS A 3 -42.01 -7.39 2.43
N THR A 4 -42.12 -6.95 3.68
CA THR A 4 -43.37 -6.96 4.45
C THR A 4 -44.36 -5.95 3.90
N LEU A 5 -43.92 -4.73 3.57
CA LEU A 5 -44.76 -3.69 2.94
C LEU A 5 -45.27 -4.10 1.54
N PHE A 6 -44.41 -4.72 0.73
CA PHE A 6 -44.78 -5.23 -0.59
C PHE A 6 -45.82 -6.35 -0.51
N ASN A 7 -45.64 -7.29 0.43
CA ASN A 7 -46.60 -8.37 0.65
C ASN A 7 -47.95 -7.84 1.17
N VAL A 8 -47.94 -6.82 2.03
CA VAL A 8 -49.18 -6.15 2.51
C VAL A 8 -49.89 -5.47 1.35
N PHE A 9 -49.17 -4.82 0.44
CA PHE A 9 -49.75 -4.19 -0.74
C PHE A 9 -50.43 -5.20 -1.68
N ILE A 10 -49.76 -6.31 -2.01
CA ILE A 10 -50.33 -7.40 -2.83
C ILE A 10 -51.58 -8.00 -2.17
N LEU A 11 -51.53 -8.19 -0.85
CA LEU A 11 -52.64 -8.75 -0.08
C LEU A 11 -53.86 -7.81 -0.12
N LEU A 12 -53.63 -6.49 -0.07
CA LEU A 12 -54.67 -5.47 -0.15
C LEU A 12 -55.31 -5.40 -1.55
N VAL A 13 -54.50 -5.49 -2.61
CA VAL A 13 -54.98 -5.59 -4.00
C VAL A 13 -55.79 -6.87 -4.22
N SER A 14 -55.35 -7.99 -3.64
CA SER A 14 -56.05 -9.27 -3.72
C SER A 14 -57.41 -9.24 -3.02
N LEU A 15 -57.50 -8.62 -1.84
CA LEU A 15 -58.76 -8.40 -1.11
C LEU A 15 -59.75 -7.54 -1.90
N ILE A 16 -59.26 -6.49 -2.56
CA ILE A 16 -60.09 -5.62 -3.40
C ILE A 16 -60.63 -6.38 -4.62
N ALA A 17 -59.79 -7.18 -5.29
CA ALA A 17 -60.23 -8.02 -6.41
C ALA A 17 -61.30 -9.05 -5.99
N LEU A 18 -61.15 -9.63 -4.80
CA LEU A 18 -62.12 -10.54 -4.19
C LEU A 18 -63.45 -9.83 -3.89
N GLY A 19 -63.39 -8.59 -3.37
CA GLY A 19 -64.55 -7.74 -3.14
C GLY A 19 -65.33 -7.42 -4.43
N PHE A 20 -64.63 -7.05 -5.51
CA PHE A 20 -65.26 -6.80 -6.82
C PHE A 20 -65.85 -8.07 -7.44
N SER A 21 -65.23 -9.24 -7.23
CA SER A 21 -65.79 -10.53 -7.65
C SER A 21 -67.13 -10.83 -6.97
N LEU A 22 -67.29 -10.43 -5.70
CA LEU A 22 -68.51 -10.64 -4.91
C LEU A 22 -69.63 -9.64 -5.29
N MET A 23 -69.29 -8.42 -5.74
CA MET A 23 -70.29 -7.43 -6.18
C MET A 23 -71.05 -7.82 -7.46
N LYS A 24 -70.60 -8.86 -8.19
CA LYS A 24 -71.34 -9.45 -9.32
C LYS A 24 -72.54 -10.31 -8.88
N VAL A 25 -72.69 -10.60 -7.58
CA VAL A 25 -73.61 -11.62 -7.03
C VAL A 25 -74.88 -11.02 -6.40
N THR A 26 -75.04 -9.69 -6.33
CA THR A 26 -76.24 -8.98 -5.80
C THR A 26 -76.73 -7.91 -6.80
N PRO A 27 -77.97 -7.38 -6.71
CA PRO A 27 -78.79 -6.95 -7.87
C PRO A 27 -78.46 -5.57 -8.44
N PHE A 28 -77.17 -5.24 -8.58
CA PHE A 28 -76.70 -4.05 -9.26
C PHE A 28 -76.16 -4.48 -10.64
N SER A 29 -76.92 -4.22 -11.72
CA SER A 29 -76.48 -4.52 -13.09
C SER A 29 -75.41 -3.52 -13.53
N ILE A 30 -74.16 -3.77 -13.13
CA ILE A 30 -73.01 -3.01 -13.63
C ILE A 30 -72.82 -3.39 -15.11
N ASN A 31 -72.99 -2.43 -16.02
CA ASN A 31 -72.72 -2.63 -17.45
C ASN A 31 -71.27 -3.09 -17.66
N GLY A 32 -71.04 -3.96 -18.65
CA GLY A 32 -69.71 -4.54 -18.93
C GLY A 32 -68.60 -3.49 -19.09
N ASP A 33 -68.93 -2.35 -19.67
CA ASP A 33 -68.01 -1.22 -19.87
C ASP A 33 -67.60 -0.56 -18.54
N THR A 34 -68.52 -0.45 -17.58
CA THR A 34 -68.25 0.12 -16.26
C THR A 34 -67.35 -0.80 -15.42
N TYR A 35 -67.52 -2.12 -15.57
CA TYR A 35 -66.66 -3.12 -14.93
C TYR A 35 -65.23 -3.09 -15.48
N ILE A 36 -65.08 -3.06 -16.81
CA ILE A 36 -63.77 -2.96 -17.47
C ILE A 36 -63.07 -1.65 -17.09
N GLY A 37 -63.78 -0.53 -17.07
CA GLY A 37 -63.23 0.77 -16.65
C GLY A 37 -62.74 0.78 -15.20
N THR A 38 -63.46 0.11 -14.29
CA THR A 38 -63.07 0.02 -12.88
C THR A 38 -61.80 -0.82 -12.70
N ILE A 39 -61.72 -1.98 -13.35
CA ILE A 39 -60.51 -2.83 -13.32
C ILE A 39 -59.32 -2.09 -13.93
N ALA A 40 -59.49 -1.45 -15.08
CA ALA A 40 -58.43 -0.68 -15.75
C ALA A 40 -57.89 0.44 -14.84
N THR A 41 -58.77 1.12 -14.10
CA THR A 41 -58.39 2.16 -13.13
C THR A 41 -57.57 1.58 -11.97
N PHE A 42 -57.98 0.44 -11.41
CA PHE A 42 -57.23 -0.23 -10.33
C PHE A 42 -55.86 -0.72 -10.78
N ILE A 43 -55.76 -1.26 -11.99
CA ILE A 43 -54.48 -1.64 -12.58
C ILE A 43 -53.61 -0.41 -12.76
N GLY A 44 -54.14 0.70 -13.29
CA GLY A 44 -53.42 1.96 -13.45
C GLY A 44 -52.85 2.51 -12.14
N ILE A 45 -53.66 2.52 -11.07
CA ILE A 45 -53.21 2.93 -9.73
C ILE A 45 -52.11 2.00 -9.21
N SER A 46 -52.29 0.69 -9.36
CA SER A 46 -51.33 -0.31 -8.86
C SER A 46 -49.99 -0.22 -9.58
N VAL A 47 -50.00 -0.06 -10.90
CA VAL A 47 -48.79 0.12 -11.73
C VAL A 47 -48.08 1.42 -11.36
N THR A 48 -48.84 2.51 -11.16
CA THR A 48 -48.26 3.81 -10.77
C THR A 48 -47.56 3.72 -9.41
N LEU A 49 -48.16 3.05 -8.43
CA LEU A 49 -47.55 2.84 -7.11
C LEU A 49 -46.30 1.95 -7.17
N LEU A 50 -46.33 0.89 -8.00
CA LEU A 50 -45.17 0.03 -8.24
C LEU A 50 -44.00 0.81 -8.85
N ILE A 51 -44.26 1.63 -9.87
CA ILE A 51 -43.25 2.46 -10.52
C ILE A 51 -42.69 3.48 -9.53
N GLY A 52 -43.55 4.13 -8.73
CA GLY A 52 -43.12 5.06 -7.69
C GLY A 52 -42.20 4.41 -6.66
N TYR A 53 -42.53 3.20 -6.21
CA TYR A 53 -41.69 2.43 -5.29
C TYR A 53 -40.32 2.08 -5.90
N GLN A 54 -40.31 1.59 -7.14
CA GLN A 54 -39.07 1.27 -7.86
C GLN A 54 -38.19 2.51 -8.05
N LEU A 55 -38.78 3.67 -8.35
CA LEU A 55 -38.08 4.93 -8.51
C LEU A 55 -37.37 5.35 -7.21
N ILE A 56 -38.08 5.32 -6.07
CA ILE A 56 -37.50 5.68 -4.78
C ILE A 56 -36.34 4.73 -4.43
N ASN A 57 -36.55 3.42 -4.58
CA ASN A 57 -35.50 2.42 -4.32
C ASN A 57 -34.28 2.64 -5.22
N PHE A 58 -34.50 2.96 -6.49
CA PHE A 58 -33.42 3.21 -7.45
C PHE A 58 -32.60 4.44 -7.07
N ILE A 59 -33.26 5.54 -6.65
CA ILE A 59 -32.61 6.76 -6.19
C ILE A 59 -31.75 6.46 -4.94
N GLU A 60 -32.30 5.70 -4.00
CA GLU A 60 -31.59 5.32 -2.76
C GLU A 60 -30.37 4.45 -3.06
N ILE A 61 -30.51 3.42 -3.89
CA ILE A 61 -29.38 2.56 -4.32
C ILE A 61 -28.31 3.38 -5.03
N ARG A 62 -28.68 4.33 -5.90
CA ARG A 62 -27.70 5.21 -6.55
C ARG A 62 -26.94 6.08 -5.55
N LYS A 63 -27.64 6.58 -4.52
CA LYS A 63 -27.02 7.38 -3.46
C LYS A 63 -26.02 6.52 -2.68
N GLU A 64 -26.44 5.35 -2.20
CA GLU A 64 -25.57 4.39 -1.51
C GLU A 64 -24.35 4.00 -2.36
N LEU A 65 -24.53 3.76 -3.66
CA LEU A 65 -23.44 3.43 -4.57
C LEU A 65 -22.44 4.58 -4.72
N THR A 66 -22.91 5.82 -4.69
CA THR A 66 -22.06 7.02 -4.78
C THR A 66 -21.24 7.19 -3.50
N GLU A 67 -21.88 7.02 -2.33
CA GLU A 67 -21.21 7.05 -1.03
C GLU A 67 -20.19 5.91 -0.91
N PHE A 68 -20.54 4.71 -1.38
CA PHE A 68 -19.62 3.57 -1.43
C PHE A 68 -18.39 3.85 -2.30
N LYS A 69 -18.58 4.43 -3.50
CA LYS A 69 -17.45 4.83 -4.38
C LYS A 69 -16.54 5.84 -3.70
N LYS A 70 -17.11 6.83 -3.00
CA LYS A 70 -16.35 7.83 -2.26
C LYS A 70 -15.54 7.18 -1.14
N SER A 71 -16.18 6.38 -0.30
CA SER A 71 -15.52 5.66 0.80
C SER A 71 -14.41 4.74 0.28
N LYS A 72 -14.64 4.03 -0.84
CA LYS A 72 -13.61 3.21 -1.50
C LYS A 72 -12.39 4.05 -1.93
N SER A 73 -12.60 5.23 -2.49
CA SER A 73 -11.51 6.15 -2.85
C SER A 73 -10.73 6.60 -1.62
N GLU A 74 -11.42 6.99 -0.56
CA GLU A 74 -10.79 7.42 0.71
C GLU A 74 -9.95 6.30 1.34
N ILE A 75 -10.42 5.04 1.25
CA ILE A 75 -9.66 3.86 1.71
C ILE A 75 -8.38 3.70 0.89
N PHE A 76 -8.44 3.81 -0.44
CA PHE A 76 -7.23 3.70 -1.29
C PHE A 76 -6.23 4.81 -1.01
N ASP A 77 -6.71 6.05 -0.85
CA ASP A 77 -5.84 7.18 -0.51
C ASP A 77 -5.19 6.99 0.87
N THR A 78 -5.95 6.47 1.84
CA THR A 78 -5.46 6.16 3.18
C THR A 78 -4.42 5.04 3.13
N GLN A 79 -4.66 3.96 2.38
CA GLN A 79 -3.68 2.89 2.19
C GLN A 79 -2.38 3.42 1.59
N LYS A 80 -2.46 4.26 0.56
CA LYS A 80 -1.27 4.88 -0.04
C LYS A 80 -0.49 5.74 0.97
N ARG A 81 -1.19 6.48 1.83
CA ARG A 81 -0.57 7.27 2.91
C ARG A 81 0.09 6.38 3.96
N ILE A 82 -0.57 5.29 4.37
CA ILE A 82 -0.03 4.32 5.33
C ILE A 82 1.24 3.68 4.76
N SER A 83 1.20 3.16 3.54
CA SER A 83 2.39 2.56 2.93
C SER A 83 3.54 3.55 2.77
N LYS A 84 3.25 4.83 2.51
CA LYS A 84 4.28 5.87 2.51
C LYS A 84 4.89 6.06 3.90
N LEU A 85 4.06 6.20 4.93
CA LEU A 85 4.48 6.35 6.32
C LEU A 85 5.27 5.14 6.83
N GLU A 86 4.85 3.92 6.49
CA GLU A 86 5.58 2.69 6.84
C GLU A 86 7.00 2.71 6.29
N ASN A 87 7.18 3.12 5.02
CA ASN A 87 8.50 3.26 4.42
C ASN A 87 9.32 4.38 5.09
N GLU A 88 8.74 5.53 5.39
CA GLU A 88 9.44 6.62 6.10
C GLU A 88 9.86 6.22 7.52
N ILE A 89 9.01 5.49 8.24
CA ILE A 89 9.33 4.94 9.55
C ILE A 89 10.46 3.93 9.43
N GLN A 90 10.38 3.00 8.48
CA GLN A 90 11.41 1.99 8.27
C GLN A 90 12.76 2.61 7.90
N GLU A 91 12.77 3.62 7.02
CA GLU A 91 13.96 4.42 6.69
C GLU A 91 14.61 4.99 7.96
N ASN A 92 13.81 5.69 8.78
CA ASN A 92 14.31 6.33 10.00
C ASN A 92 14.81 5.31 11.02
N LEU A 93 14.09 4.20 11.21
CA LEU A 93 14.49 3.13 12.12
C LEU A 93 15.82 2.49 11.71
N ASP A 94 15.99 2.22 10.41
CA ASP A 94 17.23 1.64 9.89
C ASP A 94 18.40 2.64 9.99
N ALA A 95 18.18 3.93 9.70
CA ALA A 95 19.21 4.97 9.83
C ALA A 95 19.64 5.22 11.30
N ILE A 96 18.69 5.23 12.24
CA ILE A 96 18.99 5.34 13.68
C ILE A 96 19.75 4.10 14.15
N SER A 97 19.30 2.92 13.73
CA SER A 97 19.94 1.64 14.08
C SER A 97 21.36 1.56 13.53
N ALA A 98 21.58 2.01 12.29
CA ALA A 98 22.90 2.13 11.68
C ALA A 98 23.81 3.06 12.50
N SER A 99 23.28 4.22 12.90
CA SER A 99 24.01 5.18 13.74
C SER A 99 24.42 4.56 15.08
N PHE A 100 23.51 3.88 15.75
CA PHE A 100 23.76 3.21 17.03
C PHE A 100 24.79 2.08 16.90
N ILE A 101 24.62 1.19 15.92
CA ILE A 101 25.54 0.05 15.71
C ILE A 101 26.94 0.53 15.31
N SER A 102 27.04 1.62 14.56
CA SER A 102 28.33 2.19 14.16
C SER A 102 29.17 2.74 15.33
N MET A 103 28.58 2.87 16.53
CA MET A 103 29.31 3.23 17.75
C MET A 103 30.06 2.04 18.34
N ASN A 104 29.66 0.81 18.00
CA ASN A 104 30.36 -0.40 18.41
C ASN A 104 31.57 -0.66 17.50
N GLN A 105 32.68 -1.14 18.08
CA GLN A 105 33.84 -1.55 17.29
C GLN A 105 33.45 -2.67 16.33
N GLY A 106 33.78 -2.50 15.05
CA GLY A 106 33.45 -3.46 13.99
C GLY A 106 32.02 -3.40 13.43
N GLY A 107 31.11 -2.61 14.02
CA GLY A 107 29.72 -2.49 13.55
C GLY A 107 29.52 -1.66 12.27
N CYS A 108 30.62 -1.23 11.62
CA CYS A 108 30.55 -0.33 10.46
C CYS A 108 29.96 -1.01 9.21
N VAL A 109 30.18 -2.31 9.01
CA VAL A 109 29.61 -3.03 7.87
C VAL A 109 28.12 -3.27 8.09
N GLU A 110 27.71 -3.68 9.29
CA GLU A 110 26.30 -3.82 9.64
C GLU A 110 25.56 -2.47 9.56
N ALA A 111 26.19 -1.38 10.00
CA ALA A 111 25.64 -0.03 9.85
C ALA A 111 25.49 0.34 8.36
N PHE A 112 26.46 0.02 7.51
CA PHE A 112 26.35 0.21 6.06
C PHE A 112 25.17 -0.57 5.46
N LEU A 113 25.00 -1.85 5.82
CA LEU A 113 23.89 -2.68 5.36
C LEU A 113 22.52 -2.14 5.79
N LEU A 114 22.40 -1.66 7.03
CA LEU A 114 21.19 -0.99 7.51
C LEU A 114 20.93 0.31 6.75
N GLN A 115 21.98 1.06 6.42
CA GLN A 115 21.84 2.26 5.61
C GLN A 115 21.41 1.95 4.16
N GLN A 116 21.84 0.82 3.58
CA GLN A 116 21.31 0.34 2.31
C GLN A 116 19.81 -0.01 2.41
N ARG A 117 19.37 -0.62 3.51
CA ARG A 117 17.94 -0.85 3.76
C ARG A 117 17.15 0.44 3.91
N ALA A 118 17.72 1.46 4.56
CA ALA A 118 17.11 2.79 4.61
C ALA A 118 16.96 3.38 3.20
N MET A 119 17.93 3.21 2.31
CA MET A 119 17.85 3.60 0.90
C MET A 119 16.70 2.90 0.15
N ILE A 120 16.51 1.60 0.36
CA ILE A 120 15.39 0.84 -0.21
C ILE A 120 14.05 1.46 0.22
N SER A 121 13.89 1.74 1.51
CA SER A 121 12.68 2.36 2.06
C SER A 121 12.43 3.77 1.51
N ALA A 122 13.49 4.57 1.38
CA ALA A 122 13.42 5.91 0.81
C ALA A 122 13.02 5.92 -0.68
N LEU A 123 13.50 4.96 -1.46
CA LEU A 123 13.09 4.80 -2.86
C LEU A 123 11.61 4.41 -2.98
N LYS A 124 11.11 3.55 -2.08
CA LYS A 124 9.70 3.15 -2.01
C LYS A 124 8.77 4.29 -1.60
N SER A 125 9.25 5.23 -0.76
CA SER A 125 8.49 6.42 -0.35
C SER A 125 8.45 7.54 -1.41
N LYS A 126 9.13 7.35 -2.56
CA LYS A 126 9.28 8.32 -3.66
C LYS A 126 9.90 9.65 -3.22
N ARG A 127 10.86 9.58 -2.30
CA ARG A 127 11.66 10.73 -1.87
C ARG A 127 12.53 11.24 -3.02
N THR A 128 12.86 12.53 -2.99
CA THR A 128 13.72 13.18 -4.00
C THR A 128 15.10 13.58 -3.46
N ASP A 129 15.26 13.57 -2.14
CA ASP A 129 16.49 13.93 -1.45
C ASP A 129 17.05 12.71 -0.72
N PHE A 130 18.29 12.37 -1.05
CA PHE A 130 19.02 11.19 -0.59
C PHE A 130 20.36 11.55 0.05
N GLU A 131 20.67 12.85 0.21
CA GLU A 131 22.00 13.29 0.63
C GLU A 131 22.38 12.76 2.01
N HIS A 132 21.46 12.79 2.97
CA HIS A 132 21.67 12.23 4.30
C HIS A 132 21.95 10.72 4.25
N LEU A 133 21.37 10.01 3.29
CA LEU A 133 21.58 8.58 3.12
C LEU A 133 22.97 8.28 2.55
N TYR A 134 23.40 9.04 1.55
CA TYR A 134 24.74 8.95 0.99
C TYR A 134 25.82 9.26 2.03
N ILE A 135 25.64 10.32 2.81
CA ILE A 135 26.56 10.69 3.89
C ILE A 135 26.73 9.52 4.86
N GLY A 136 25.63 8.88 5.28
CA GLY A 136 25.69 7.69 6.14
C GLY A 136 26.49 6.55 5.51
N LEU A 137 26.19 6.20 4.24
CA LEU A 137 26.91 5.14 3.53
C LEU A 137 28.42 5.43 3.46
N LYS A 138 28.81 6.63 3.03
CA LYS A 138 30.21 7.08 2.94
C LYS A 138 30.90 7.02 4.29
N GLN A 139 30.28 7.57 5.33
CA GLN A 139 30.85 7.58 6.68
C GLN A 139 31.11 6.17 7.20
N TYR A 140 30.20 5.22 7.00
CA TYR A 140 30.39 3.86 7.46
C TYR A 140 31.51 3.13 6.70
N ILE A 141 31.68 3.40 5.40
CA ILE A 141 32.85 2.91 4.64
C ILE A 141 34.16 3.42 5.25
N THR A 142 34.25 4.72 5.56
CA THR A 142 35.49 5.30 6.13
C THR A 142 35.86 4.76 7.51
N LYS A 143 34.91 4.15 8.24
CA LYS A 143 35.12 3.56 9.57
C LYS A 143 35.57 2.08 9.53
N MET A 144 35.71 1.49 8.35
CA MET A 144 36.09 0.07 8.18
C MET A 144 37.58 -0.15 8.43
N GLU A 145 37.98 -0.07 9.70
CA GLU A 145 39.35 -0.36 10.12
C GLU A 145 39.62 -1.87 10.15
N PRO A 146 40.75 -2.34 9.57
CA PRO A 146 41.02 -3.77 9.47
C PRO A 146 41.13 -4.49 10.82
N SER A 147 41.58 -3.79 11.85
CA SER A 147 41.74 -4.32 13.21
C SER A 147 40.43 -4.84 13.80
N TYR A 148 39.28 -4.30 13.37
CA TYR A 148 37.97 -4.75 13.84
C TYR A 148 37.57 -6.12 13.27
N PHE A 149 38.18 -6.53 12.17
CA PHE A 149 37.85 -7.77 11.46
C PHE A 149 38.89 -8.88 11.69
N ALA A 150 40.01 -8.58 12.34
CA ALA A 150 41.12 -9.51 12.57
C ALA A 150 40.89 -10.50 13.73
N THR A 151 39.65 -10.63 14.23
CA THR A 151 39.30 -11.51 15.34
C THR A 151 38.70 -12.83 14.86
N GLY A 152 39.36 -13.94 15.21
CA GLY A 152 38.95 -15.30 14.85
C GLY A 152 39.99 -16.05 14.02
N GLY A 153 39.68 -17.28 13.63
CA GLY A 153 40.48 -18.03 12.65
C GLY A 153 40.30 -17.50 11.23
N ASN A 154 41.26 -17.74 10.33
CA ASN A 154 41.19 -17.26 8.93
C ASN A 154 39.89 -17.68 8.22
N THR A 155 39.40 -18.90 8.47
CA THR A 155 38.14 -19.40 7.92
C THR A 155 36.93 -18.58 8.39
N GLU A 156 36.87 -18.25 9.69
CA GLU A 156 35.77 -17.47 10.27
C GLU A 156 35.75 -16.03 9.75
N VAL A 157 36.94 -15.45 9.55
CA VAL A 157 37.08 -14.12 8.94
C VAL A 157 36.57 -14.17 7.50
N ASP A 158 37.01 -15.14 6.71
CA ASP A 158 36.58 -15.29 5.31
C ASP A 158 35.07 -15.51 5.16
N GLU A 159 34.46 -16.34 6.02
CA GLU A 159 33.01 -16.54 6.07
C GLU A 159 32.26 -15.25 6.40
N ARG A 160 32.78 -14.44 7.34
CA ARG A 160 32.18 -13.14 7.70
C ARG A 160 32.19 -12.16 6.55
N PHE A 161 33.32 -12.03 5.85
CA PHE A 161 33.44 -11.18 4.66
C PHE A 161 32.56 -11.65 3.51
N ALA A 162 32.44 -12.97 3.31
CA ALA A 162 31.54 -13.54 2.31
C ALA A 162 30.07 -13.18 2.62
N LYS A 163 29.66 -13.31 3.89
CA LYS A 163 28.32 -12.93 4.33
C LYS A 163 28.03 -11.44 4.13
N TYR A 164 28.96 -10.56 4.49
CA TYR A 164 28.80 -9.12 4.25
C TYR A 164 28.60 -8.79 2.77
N LYS A 165 29.33 -9.47 1.90
CA LYS A 165 29.20 -9.31 0.46
C LYS A 165 27.82 -9.80 -0.02
N GLU A 166 27.40 -10.99 0.40
CA GLU A 166 26.10 -11.57 0.05
C GLU A 166 24.94 -10.67 0.50
N ASP A 167 24.96 -10.21 1.76
CA ASP A 167 23.92 -9.33 2.31
C ASP A 167 23.88 -8.00 1.54
N SER A 168 25.04 -7.45 1.18
CA SER A 168 25.10 -6.20 0.41
C SER A 168 24.62 -6.36 -1.04
N GLU A 169 25.00 -7.45 -1.70
CA GLU A 169 24.55 -7.77 -3.06
C GLU A 169 23.02 -7.94 -3.12
N LYS A 170 22.44 -8.57 -2.09
CA LYS A 170 20.98 -8.68 -1.98
C LYS A 170 20.30 -7.31 -1.96
N TYR A 171 20.80 -6.37 -1.15
CA TYR A 171 20.22 -5.02 -1.09
C TYR A 171 20.51 -4.20 -2.34
N ASP A 172 21.69 -4.34 -2.94
CA ASP A 172 22.04 -3.70 -4.22
C ASP A 172 21.08 -4.12 -5.35
N LEU A 173 20.74 -5.41 -5.42
CA LEU A 173 19.75 -5.92 -6.38
C LEU A 173 18.36 -5.33 -6.15
N GLU A 174 17.91 -5.23 -4.89
CA GLU A 174 16.61 -4.64 -4.57
C GLU A 174 16.57 -3.13 -4.90
N ILE A 175 17.66 -2.41 -4.65
CA ILE A 175 17.80 -1.00 -5.00
C ILE A 175 17.75 -0.81 -6.52
N LYS A 176 18.50 -1.60 -7.28
CA LYS A 176 18.56 -1.55 -8.75
C LYS A 176 17.24 -1.94 -9.42
N ALA A 177 16.45 -2.78 -8.79
CA ALA A 177 15.13 -3.19 -9.28
C ALA A 177 14.04 -2.12 -9.09
N ASN A 178 14.30 -1.06 -8.31
CA ASN A 178 13.31 -0.01 -8.04
C ASN A 178 13.14 0.93 -9.25
N ASP A 179 11.89 1.27 -9.58
CA ASP A 179 11.55 2.19 -10.68
C ASP A 179 12.26 3.55 -10.58
N ASN A 180 12.57 4.02 -9.37
CA ASN A 180 13.22 5.31 -9.12
C ASN A 180 14.75 5.21 -9.01
N TYR A 181 15.34 4.04 -9.29
CA TYR A 181 16.78 3.83 -9.18
C TYR A 181 17.61 4.83 -10.01
N TYR A 182 17.09 5.23 -11.18
CA TYR A 182 17.77 6.19 -12.07
C TYR A 182 18.12 7.52 -11.39
N ILE A 183 17.37 7.91 -10.34
CA ILE A 183 17.61 9.14 -9.56
C ILE A 183 18.92 9.06 -8.79
N ILE A 184 19.23 7.88 -8.25
CA ILE A 184 20.37 7.68 -7.35
C ILE A 184 21.55 6.98 -8.03
N LYS A 185 21.34 6.42 -9.23
CA LYS A 185 22.24 5.50 -9.92
C LYS A 185 23.72 5.91 -9.85
N HIS A 186 24.04 7.11 -10.33
CA HIS A 186 25.43 7.54 -10.48
C HIS A 186 26.17 7.56 -9.14
N GLU A 187 25.57 8.19 -8.12
CA GLU A 187 26.21 8.35 -6.82
C GLU A 187 26.22 7.04 -6.03
N TYR A 188 25.12 6.28 -6.10
CA TYR A 188 25.02 5.00 -5.43
C TYR A 188 26.02 3.98 -6.00
N GLU A 189 26.14 3.84 -7.33
CA GLU A 189 27.12 2.93 -7.95
C GLU A 189 28.56 3.29 -7.58
N ARG A 190 28.87 4.59 -7.48
CA ARG A 190 30.17 5.07 -7.03
C ARG A 190 30.45 4.65 -5.59
N ILE A 191 29.52 4.90 -4.67
CA ILE A 191 29.63 4.52 -3.25
C ILE A 191 29.78 2.99 -3.11
N MET A 192 29.02 2.21 -3.87
CA MET A 192 29.10 0.74 -3.85
C MET A 192 30.47 0.23 -4.31
N LYS A 193 31.06 0.86 -5.33
CA LYS A 193 32.43 0.54 -5.75
C LYS A 193 33.42 0.80 -4.62
N CYS A 194 33.33 1.96 -3.96
CA CYS A 194 34.16 2.28 -2.79
C CYS A 194 33.98 1.25 -1.66
N PHE A 195 32.74 0.83 -1.37
CA PHE A 195 32.44 -0.18 -0.37
C PHE A 195 33.15 -1.50 -0.66
N TYR A 196 33.00 -2.07 -1.86
CA TYR A 196 33.63 -3.36 -2.19
C TYR A 196 35.15 -3.28 -2.20
N THR A 197 35.74 -2.18 -2.69
CA THR A 197 37.19 -1.95 -2.61
C THR A 197 37.67 -1.88 -1.17
N ARG A 198 36.96 -1.13 -0.32
CA ARG A 198 37.28 -0.99 1.10
C ARG A 198 37.15 -2.32 1.84
N LEU A 199 36.13 -3.11 1.54
CA LEU A 199 35.89 -4.42 2.12
C LEU A 199 37.05 -5.38 1.79
N ASP A 200 37.54 -5.41 0.54
CA ASP A 200 38.70 -6.21 0.14
C ASP A 200 40.00 -5.73 0.80
N ASN A 201 40.21 -4.40 0.87
CA ASN A 201 41.36 -3.82 1.55
C ASN A 201 41.36 -4.12 3.06
N ALA A 202 40.19 -4.12 3.72
CA ALA A 202 40.05 -4.47 5.12
C ALA A 202 40.41 -5.94 5.37
N ARG A 203 40.00 -6.85 4.47
CA ARG A 203 40.41 -8.26 4.51
C ARG A 203 41.92 -8.43 4.38
N LYS A 204 42.58 -7.57 3.57
CA LYS A 204 44.04 -7.55 3.37
C LYS A 204 44.80 -6.80 4.47
N LEU A 205 44.14 -6.35 5.53
CA LEU A 205 44.73 -5.60 6.64
C LEU A 205 45.34 -4.24 6.25
N ILE A 206 44.83 -3.63 5.18
CA ILE A 206 45.27 -2.32 4.70
C ILE A 206 44.44 -1.24 5.39
N ALA A 207 45.03 -0.30 6.12
CA ALA A 207 44.28 0.79 6.76
C ALA A 207 43.73 1.81 5.73
N VAL A 208 42.75 2.63 6.13
CA VAL A 208 42.18 3.68 5.26
C VAL A 208 43.20 4.79 5.07
N SER A 209 43.54 5.10 3.81
CA SER A 209 44.45 6.21 3.48
C SER A 209 43.70 7.55 3.42
N GLN A 210 44.41 8.66 3.56
CA GLN A 210 43.80 10.00 3.41
C GLN A 210 43.27 10.27 2.00
N GLU A 211 43.92 9.69 0.99
CA GLU A 211 43.47 9.76 -0.40
C GLU A 211 42.17 8.99 -0.60
N GLU A 212 42.10 7.77 -0.07
CA GLU A 212 40.89 6.94 -0.11
C GLU A 212 39.73 7.57 0.66
N TYR A 213 40.00 8.13 1.85
CA TYR A 213 39.01 8.87 2.62
C TYR A 213 38.42 10.03 1.80
N SER A 214 39.29 10.80 1.13
CA SER A 214 38.88 11.94 0.31
C SER A 214 38.06 11.50 -0.90
N ASP A 215 38.41 10.38 -1.53
CA ASP A 215 37.65 9.83 -2.67
C ASP A 215 36.27 9.31 -2.25
N ILE A 216 36.19 8.63 -1.09
CA ILE A 216 34.92 8.17 -0.52
C ILE A 216 34.00 9.36 -0.19
N MET A 217 34.54 10.41 0.43
CA MET A 217 33.77 11.56 0.92
C MET A 217 33.45 12.62 -0.14
N ARG A 218 34.10 12.57 -1.31
CA ARG A 218 33.77 13.40 -2.47
C ARG A 218 32.31 13.23 -2.89
#